data_AF-A0A518GUJ2-F1
#
_entry.id   AF-A0A518GUJ2-F1
#
_cell.length_a   1.000
_cell.length_b   1.000
_cell.length_c   1.000
_cell.angle_alpha   90.00
_cell.angle_beta   90.00
_cell.angle_gamma   90.00
#
_symmetry.space_group_name_H-M   'P 1'
#
loop_
_entity.id
_entity.type
_entity.pdbx_description
1 polymer ?
#
loop_
_entity_poly.entity_id
_entity_poly.type
_entity_poly.pdbx_seq_one_letter_code
_entity_poly.pdbx_strand_id
1 'polypeptide(L)' 'MTLIKIGGTYLNMELVTEIRDTGVDVEIFFNTQKATTLRGAEAETFRRWLDSTAFDPLSEFGDGE' A
#
# COMPACT_ATOMS: atom_id res chain seq x y z
N MET A 1 5.52 -12.30 5.80
CA MET A 1 4.19 -11.88 6.27
C MET A 1 4.22 -10.55 6.98
N THR A 2 3.87 -9.49 6.25
CA THR A 2 3.87 -8.10 6.71
C THR A 2 2.42 -7.64 6.94
N LEU A 3 2.06 -7.44 8.20
CA LEU A 3 0.75 -6.89 8.61
C LEU A 3 0.89 -5.41 8.94
N ILE A 4 0.05 -4.57 8.36
CA ILE A 4 0.02 -3.13 8.64
C ILE A 4 -1.28 -2.77 9.33
N LYS A 5 -1.19 -2.04 10.44
CA LYS A 5 -2.36 -1.51 11.12
C LYS A 5 -2.75 -0.16 10.53
N ILE A 6 -3.96 -0.07 9.97
CA ILE A 6 -4.54 1.18 9.44
C ILE A 6 -6.00 1.24 9.91
N GLY A 7 -6.41 2.34 10.54
CA GLY A 7 -7.80 2.50 10.98
C GLY A 7 -8.25 1.53 12.07
N GLY A 8 -7.32 0.86 12.75
CA GLY A 8 -7.66 -0.23 13.67
C GLY A 8 -7.80 -1.60 13.01
N THR A 9 -7.70 -1.69 11.68
CA THR A 9 -7.68 -2.95 10.93
C THR A 9 -6.24 -3.34 10.57
N TYR A 10 -5.93 -4.62 10.63
CA TYR A 10 -4.67 -5.15 10.10
C TYR A 10 -4.86 -5.59 8.66
N LEU A 11 -4.06 -5.04 7.76
CA LEU A 11 -4.01 -5.38 6.34
C LEU A 11 -2.79 -6.26 6.09
N ASN A 12 -3.00 -7.41 5.47
CA ASN A 12 -1.92 -8.27 5.02
C ASN A 12 -1.42 -7.80 3.65
N MET A 13 -0.20 -7.27 3.62
CA MET A 13 0.39 -6.73 2.40
C MET A 13 0.71 -7.79 1.36
N GLU A 14 0.90 -9.05 1.77
CA GLU A 14 1.12 -10.15 0.83
C GLU A 14 -0.12 -10.49 0.00
N LEU A 15 -1.30 -10.04 0.45
CA LEU A 15 -2.56 -10.22 -0.29
C LEU A 15 -2.91 -8.99 -1.14
N VAL A 16 -2.23 -7.85 -0.91
CA VAL A 16 -2.43 -6.62 -1.68
C VAL A 16 -1.86 -6.81 -3.07
N THR A 17 -2.73 -6.73 -4.07
CA THR A 17 -2.31 -6.82 -5.47
C THR A 17 -2.34 -5.48 -6.18
N GLU A 18 -3.15 -4.55 -5.69
CA GLU A 18 -3.24 -3.21 -6.27
C GLU A 18 -3.61 -2.18 -5.19
N ILE A 19 -2.97 -1.01 -5.29
CA ILE A 19 -3.27 0.18 -4.49
C ILE A 19 -3.58 1.30 -5.46
N ARG A 20 -4.77 1.90 -5.36
CA ARG A 20 -5.15 3.07 -6.14
C ARG A 20 -5.22 4.28 -5.25
N ASP A 21 -4.41 5.28 -5.58
CA ASP A 21 -4.46 6.57 -4.94
C ASP A 21 -5.25 7.57 -5.79
N THR A 22 -6.30 8.15 -5.23
CA THR A 22 -7.13 9.15 -5.92
C THR A 22 -6.79 10.59 -5.47
N GLY A 23 -5.77 10.77 -4.64
CA GLY A 23 -5.48 12.03 -3.95
C GLY A 23 -6.39 12.31 -2.75
N VAL A 24 -7.62 11.80 -2.73
CA VAL A 24 -8.58 11.97 -1.62
C VAL A 24 -8.71 10.71 -0.78
N ASP A 25 -8.70 9.55 -1.43
CA ASP A 25 -8.79 8.23 -0.81
C ASP A 25 -7.72 7.29 -1.37
N VAL A 26 -7.50 6.20 -0.64
CA VAL A 26 -6.66 5.09 -1.08
C VAL A 26 -7.50 3.83 -1.09
N GLU A 27 -7.66 3.24 -2.27
CA GLU A 27 -8.35 1.97 -2.43
C GLU A 27 -7.34 0.82 -2.51
N ILE A 28 -7.58 -0.24 -1.72
CA ILE A 28 -6.71 -1.41 -1.65
C ILE A 28 -7.48 -2.60 -2.19
N PHE A 29 -6.85 -3.37 -3.08
CA PHE A 29 -7.46 -4.53 -3.73
C PHE A 29 -6.68 -5.81 -3.43
N PHE A 30 -7.42 -6.91 -3.27
CA PHE A 30 -6.90 -8.26 -3.17
C PHE A 30 -7.31 -9.06 -4.41
N ASN A 31 -6.30 -9.48 -5.19
CA ASN A 31 -6.42 -10.12 -6.49
C ASN A 31 -7.11 -9.24 -7.55
N THR A 32 -8.40 -8.97 -7.37
CA THR A 32 -9.24 -8.07 -8.20
C THR A 32 -10.41 -7.45 -7.44
N GLN A 33 -10.63 -7.82 -6.17
CA GLN A 33 -11.73 -7.31 -5.36
C GLN A 33 -11.24 -6.19 -4.46
N LYS A 34 -12.03 -5.11 -4.37
CA LYS A 34 -11.75 -4.04 -3.42
C LYS A 34 -11.87 -4.57 -2.00
N ALA A 35 -10.76 -4.57 -1.28
CA ALA A 35 -10.68 -5.03 0.10
C ALA A 35 -11.08 -3.93 1.08
N THR A 36 -10.56 -2.72 0.88
CA THR A 36 -10.88 -1.57 1.73
C THR A 36 -10.63 -0.24 1.01
N THR A 37 -11.18 0.83 1.58
CA THR A 37 -10.93 2.22 1.16
C THR A 37 -10.55 3.03 2.39
N LEU A 38 -9.34 3.59 2.39
CA LEU A 38 -8.85 4.51 3.40
C LEU A 38 -9.23 5.94 3.02
N ARG A 39 -9.60 6.76 4.00
CA ARG A 39 -10.04 8.15 3.78
C ARG A 39 -9.41 9.11 4.77
N GLY A 40 -9.27 10.37 4.36
CA GLY A 40 -8.77 11.45 5.21
C GLY A 40 -7.41 11.11 5.84
N ALA A 41 -7.30 11.27 7.16
CA ALA A 41 -6.06 11.06 7.90
C ALA A 41 -5.49 9.63 7.75
N GLU A 42 -6.34 8.62 7.52
CA GLU A 42 -5.89 7.25 7.31
C GLU A 42 -5.22 7.06 5.94
N ALA A 43 -5.79 7.67 4.90
CA ALA A 43 -5.21 7.69 3.57
C ALA A 43 -3.86 8.41 3.58
N GLU A 44 -3.77 9.56 4.26
CA GLU A 44 -2.52 10.30 4.42
C GLU A 44 -1.46 9.51 5.19
N THR A 45 -1.85 8.85 6.29
CA THR A 45 -0.94 8.02 7.08
C THR A 45 -0.42 6.84 6.26
N PHE A 46 -1.27 6.20 5.48
CA PHE A 46 -0.87 5.10 4.61
C PHE A 46 0.04 5.54 3.47
N ARG A 47 -0.22 6.70 2.85
CA ARG A 47 0.69 7.28 1.84
C ARG A 47 2.08 7.54 2.40
N ARG A 48 2.15 8.15 3.59
CA ARG A 48 3.44 8.38 4.27
C ARG A 48 4.15 7.07 4.60
N TRP A 49 3.39 6.04 4.97
CA TRP A 49 3.96 4.71 5.15
C TRP A 49 4.50 4.17 3.84
N LEU A 50 3.73 4.18 2.75
CA LEU A 50 4.16 3.73 1.41
C LEU A 50 5.43 4.45 0.92
N ASP A 51 5.51 5.76 1.15
CA ASP A 51 6.66 6.58 0.83
C ASP A 51 7.88 6.23 1.70
N SER A 52 7.66 5.96 2.99
CA SER A 52 8.72 5.54 3.92
C SER A 52 9.19 4.09 3.73
N THR A 53 8.32 3.22 3.24
CA THR A 53 8.65 1.83 2.91
C THR A 53 8.97 1.65 1.45
N ALA A 54 9.13 2.75 0.69
CA ALA A 54 9.44 2.79 -0.73
C ALA A 54 10.23 1.55 -1.13
N PHE A 55 9.46 0.57 -1.60
CA PHE A 55 9.97 -0.66 -2.15
C PHE A 55 10.50 -0.19 -3.49
N ASP A 56 11.81 0.07 -3.56
CA ASP A 56 12.44 0.60 -4.76
C ASP A 56 12.23 -0.44 -5.87
N PRO A 57 11.25 -0.24 -6.78
CA PRO A 57 10.90 -1.27 -7.75
C PRO A 57 11.95 -1.36 -8.87
N LEU A 58 12.96 -0.49 -8.82
CA LEU A 58 14.08 -0.41 -9.74
C LEU A 58 15.41 -0.83 -9.10
N SER A 59 15.52 -0.90 -7.76
CA SER A 59 16.75 -1.35 -7.09
C SER A 59 17.02 -2.86 -7.24
N GLU A 60 16.08 -3.65 -7.75
CA GLU A 60 16.31 -5.06 -8.14
C GLU A 60 16.67 -5.23 -9.64
N PHE A 61 16.69 -4.15 -10.44
CA PHE A 61 16.97 -4.21 -11.88
C PHE A 61 18.16 -3.35 -12.34
N GLY A 62 19.14 -3.13 -11.46
CA GLY A 62 20.37 -2.43 -11.82
C GLY A 62 21.55 -2.80 -10.94
N ASP A 63 22.24 -3.88 -11.29
CA ASP A 63 23.62 -3.75 -11.76
C ASP A 63 24.01 -5.03 -12.51
N GLY A 64 24.12 -4.90 -13.82
CA GLY A 64 24.87 -5.86 -14.61
C GLY A 64 26.33 -5.48 -14.51
N GLU A 65 27.12 -6.33 -13.87
CA GLU A 65 28.55 -6.54 -14.14
C GLU A 65 28.86 -8.04 -14.06
#